data_AF-A0A258CUC9-F1
#
_entry.id   AF-A0A258CUC9-F1
#
_cell.length_a   1.000
_cell.length_b   1.000
_cell.length_c   1.000
_cell.angle_alpha   90.00
_cell.angle_beta   90.00
_cell.angle_gamma   90.00
#
_symmetry.space_group_name_H-M   'P 1'
#
loop_
_entity.id
_entity.type
_entity.pdbx_description
1 polymer ?
#
loop_
_entity_poly.entity_id
_entity_poly.type
_entity_poly.pdbx_seq_one_letter_code
_entity_poly.pdbx_strand_id
1 'polypeptide(L)'
;MNGSVFLDRKGMVFLAVVLAAAVFVPVANLAVPEGSPLHVSDYLVPLLGKYLCYALLAVAVDLVWGYCGVLSLGHGAFFALGGYAMGMYLMRQIGPRGVYGNPVLPDFM
;
A
#
# COMPACT_ATOMS: atom_id res chain seq x y z
N MET A 1 36.07 12.58 10.84
CA MET A 1 34.98 12.26 9.90
C MET A 1 33.71 12.11 10.73
N ASN A 2 32.99 13.22 10.94
CA ASN A 2 31.74 13.20 11.72
C ASN A 2 30.68 12.46 10.91
N GLY A 3 30.21 11.32 11.41
CA GLY A 3 29.13 10.53 10.82
C GLY A 3 27.83 11.32 10.86
N SER A 4 27.52 12.04 9.79
CA SER A 4 26.22 12.67 9.61
C SER A 4 25.17 11.59 9.40
N VAL A 5 24.20 11.57 10.31
CA VAL A 5 23.00 10.74 10.29
C VAL A 5 22.34 10.81 8.91
N PHE A 6 22.01 9.65 8.32
CA PHE A 6 21.36 9.48 7.01
C PHE A 6 19.95 10.12 6.93
N LEU A 7 19.42 10.63 8.05
CA LEU A 7 18.10 11.21 8.21
C LEU A 7 18.17 12.74 8.35
N ASP A 8 17.31 13.43 7.59
CA ASP A 8 17.11 14.85 7.71
C ASP A 8 16.37 15.22 9.02
N ARG A 9 16.41 16.50 9.40
CA ARG A 9 15.80 16.98 10.65
C ARG A 9 14.30 16.62 10.73
N LYS A 10 13.58 16.66 9.61
CA LYS A 10 12.15 16.36 9.58
C LYS A 10 11.90 14.86 9.74
N GLY A 11 12.66 14.00 9.04
CA GLY A 11 12.61 12.56 9.23
C GLY A 11 12.92 12.14 10.67
N MET A 12 13.89 12.80 11.31
CA MET A 12 14.25 12.53 12.70
C MET A 12 13.13 12.92 13.67
N VAL A 13 12.49 14.07 13.48
CA VAL A 13 11.32 14.50 14.26
C VAL A 13 10.16 13.52 14.06
N PHE A 14 9.89 13.09 12.83
CA PHE A 14 8.84 12.12 12.54
C PHE A 14 9.07 10.79 13.28
N LEU A 15 10.27 10.20 13.18
CA LEU A 15 10.58 8.97 13.91
C LEU A 15 10.51 9.13 15.42
N ALA A 16 10.98 10.26 15.95
CA ALA A 16 10.91 10.53 17.38
C ALA A 16 9.45 10.57 17.87
N VAL A 17 8.54 11.18 17.11
CA VAL A 17 7.10 11.22 17.43
C VAL A 17 6.48 9.82 17.37
N VAL A 18 6.79 9.03 16.33
CA VAL A 18 6.28 7.66 16.20
C VAL A 18 6.75 6.77 17.35
N LEU A 19 8.03 6.84 17.72
CA LEU A 19 8.59 6.09 18.84
C LEU A 19 7.99 6.56 20.17
N ALA A 20 7.85 7.86 20.37
CA ALA A 20 7.20 8.41 21.56
C ALA A 20 5.75 7.91 21.68
N ALA A 21 4.98 7.92 20.60
CA ALA A 21 3.62 7.38 20.59
C ALA A 21 3.58 5.87 20.87
N ALA A 22 4.49 5.09 20.28
CA ALA A 22 4.59 3.65 20.47
C ALA A 22 4.87 3.25 21.93
N VAL A 23 5.57 4.10 22.69
CA VAL A 23 5.81 3.90 24.13
C VAL A 23 4.69 4.52 24.98
N PHE A 24 4.25 5.72 24.62
CA PHE A 24 3.26 6.47 25.40
C PHE A 24 1.92 5.76 25.46
N VAL A 25 1.42 5.22 24.33
CA VAL A 25 0.12 4.54 24.28
C VAL A 25 0.03 3.34 25.25
N PRO A 26 0.95 2.37 25.25
CA PRO A 26 0.89 1.26 26.21
C PRO A 26 1.16 1.71 27.65
N VAL A 27 2.02 2.70 27.88
CA VAL A 27 2.23 3.26 29.24
C VAL A 27 0.96 3.94 29.76
N ALA A 28 0.26 4.70 28.92
CA ALA A 28 -0.99 5.36 29.26
C ALA A 28 -2.14 4.36 29.47
N ASN A 29 -2.08 3.18 28.88
CA ASN A 29 -3.01 2.08 29.15
C ASN A 29 -2.71 1.40 30.49
N LEU A 30 -1.43 1.08 30.78
CA LEU A 30 -1.06 0.26 31.94
C LEU A 30 -0.83 1.04 33.25
N ALA A 31 -0.29 2.26 33.17
CA ALA A 31 0.16 3.01 34.34
C ALA A 31 -0.86 4.07 34.82
N VAL A 32 -1.83 4.44 33.96
CA VAL A 32 -2.81 5.48 34.28
C VAL A 32 -4.11 4.83 34.78
N PRO A 33 -4.67 5.26 35.92
CA PRO A 33 -5.94 4.73 36.43
C PRO A 33 -7.12 5.03 35.48
N GLU A 34 -8.07 4.10 35.39
CA GLU A 34 -9.24 4.18 34.47
C GLU A 34 -10.07 5.46 34.60
N GLY A 35 -10.10 6.07 35.79
CA GLY A 35 -10.83 7.32 36.06
C GLY A 35 -10.13 8.60 35.59
N SER A 36 -8.90 8.51 35.07
CA SER A 36 -8.13 9.66 34.59
C SER A 36 -8.44 9.95 33.12
N PRO A 37 -8.52 11.23 32.71
CA PRO A 37 -8.73 11.60 31.31
C PRO A 37 -7.61 11.18 30.36
N LEU A 38 -6.44 10.77 30.89
CA LEU A 38 -5.30 10.30 30.12
C LEU A 38 -5.25 8.76 29.98
N HIS A 39 -6.21 8.03 30.54
CA HIS A 39 -6.26 6.58 30.42
C HIS A 39 -6.63 6.16 28.99
N VAL A 40 -5.77 5.33 28.38
CA VAL A 40 -6.06 4.73 27.08
C VAL A 40 -6.74 3.39 27.32
N SER A 41 -7.96 3.21 26.80
CA SER A 41 -8.69 1.96 26.97
C SER A 41 -8.05 0.80 26.21
N ASP A 42 -8.29 -0.43 26.70
CA ASP A 42 -7.81 -1.67 26.07
C ASP A 42 -8.29 -1.86 24.63
N TYR A 43 -9.38 -1.20 24.24
CA TYR A 43 -9.89 -1.18 22.87
C TYR A 43 -9.05 -0.29 21.94
N LEU A 44 -8.59 0.86 22.43
CA LEU A 44 -7.89 1.84 21.61
C LEU A 44 -6.48 1.38 21.25
N VAL A 45 -5.81 0.61 22.11
CA VAL A 45 -4.47 0.08 21.84
C VAL A 45 -4.42 -0.76 20.54
N PRO A 46 -5.20 -1.84 20.37
CA PRO A 46 -5.20 -2.62 19.14
C PRO A 46 -5.79 -1.85 17.95
N LEU A 47 -6.73 -0.93 18.18
CA LEU A 47 -7.28 -0.09 17.10
C LEU A 47 -6.22 0.85 16.51
N LEU A 48 -5.45 1.53 17.36
CA LEU A 48 -4.34 2.38 16.95
C LEU A 48 -3.27 1.57 16.24
N GLY A 49 -2.91 0.38 16.77
CA GLY A 49 -2.00 -0.54 16.10
C GLY A 49 -2.47 -0.92 14.69
N LYS A 50 -3.75 -1.23 14.52
CA LYS A 50 -4.36 -1.51 13.21
C LYS A 50 -4.23 -0.33 12.24
N TYR A 51 -4.52 0.89 12.70
CA TYR A 51 -4.36 2.07 11.84
C TYR A 51 -2.90 2.35 11.48
N LEU A 52 -1.96 2.10 12.39
CA LEU A 52 -0.53 2.23 12.13
C LEU A 52 -0.06 1.23 11.05
N CYS A 53 -0.58 -0.01 11.07
CA CYS A 53 -0.35 -0.97 10.00
C CYS A 53 -0.87 -0.48 8.63
N TYR A 54 -2.06 0.11 8.58
CA TYR A 54 -2.58 0.69 7.34
C TYR A 54 -1.79 1.93 6.89
N ALA A 55 -1.30 2.74 7.82
CA ALA A 55 -0.43 3.88 7.49
C ALA A 55 0.89 3.42 6.88
N LEU A 56 1.52 2.37 7.42
CA LEU A 56 2.71 1.76 6.85
C LEU A 56 2.46 1.21 5.44
N LEU A 57 1.33 0.54 5.22
CA LEU A 57 0.91 0.10 3.89
C LEU A 57 0.79 1.28 2.92
N ALA A 58 0.14 2.36 3.34
CA ALA A 58 -0.03 3.57 2.52
C ALA A 58 1.33 4.18 2.15
N VAL A 59 2.27 4.30 3.11
CA VAL A 59 3.63 4.79 2.84
C VAL A 59 4.38 3.87 1.88
N ALA A 60 4.27 2.55 2.04
CA ALA A 60 4.91 1.61 1.10
C ALA A 60 4.40 1.79 -0.33
N VAL A 61 3.09 1.98 -0.52
CA VAL A 61 2.49 2.24 -1.83
C VAL A 61 2.96 3.58 -2.41
N ASP A 62 3.00 4.63 -1.59
CA ASP A 62 3.51 5.95 -1.97
C ASP A 62 4.99 5.89 -2.39
N LEU A 63 5.82 5.12 -1.68
CA LEU A 63 7.23 4.95 -2.05
C LEU A 63 7.39 4.18 -3.38
N VAL A 64 6.65 3.09 -3.58
CA VAL A 64 6.77 2.27 -4.80
C VAL A 64 6.25 3.03 -6.03
N TRP A 65 5.07 3.63 -5.92
CA TRP A 65 4.46 4.32 -7.05
C TRP A 65 4.92 5.78 -7.13
N GLY A 66 4.76 6.54 -6.05
CA GLY A 66 5.00 7.98 -6.02
C GLY A 66 6.48 8.32 -6.17
N TYR A 67 7.36 7.63 -5.44
CA TYR A 67 8.81 7.90 -5.50
C TYR A 67 9.54 7.07 -6.58
N CYS A 68 9.38 5.75 -6.59
CA CYS A 68 10.09 4.89 -7.54
C CYS A 68 9.48 4.89 -8.95
N GLY A 69 8.21 5.30 -9.11
CA GLY A 69 7.53 5.27 -10.40
C GLY A 69 7.19 3.86 -10.91
N VAL A 70 7.22 2.85 -10.04
CA VAL A 70 6.96 1.46 -10.41
C VAL A 70 5.51 1.10 -10.07
N LEU A 71 4.83 0.40 -10.98
CA LEU A 71 3.48 -0.12 -10.72
C LEU A 71 3.54 -1.17 -9.61
N SER A 72 2.70 -1.03 -8.59
CA SER A 72 2.55 -2.09 -7.58
C SER A 72 1.88 -3.31 -8.18
N LEU A 73 2.11 -4.50 -7.58
CA LEU A 73 1.51 -5.77 -8.03
C LEU A 73 -0.01 -5.68 -8.23
N GLY A 74 -0.70 -4.97 -7.32
CA GLY A 74 -2.15 -4.76 -7.42
C GLY A 74 -2.55 -4.09 -8.73
N HIS A 75 -1.82 -3.07 -9.16
CA HIS A 75 -2.07 -2.39 -10.43
C HIS A 75 -1.61 -3.21 -11.64
N GLY A 76 -0.49 -3.91 -11.53
CA GLY A 76 0.00 -4.83 -12.56
C GLY A 76 -1.01 -5.93 -12.89
N ALA A 77 -1.69 -6.47 -11.88
CA ALA A 77 -2.73 -7.48 -12.07
C ALA A 77 -3.92 -6.95 -12.89
N PHE A 78 -4.43 -5.75 -12.57
CA PHE A 78 -5.51 -5.13 -13.34
C PHE A 78 -5.07 -4.73 -14.75
N PHE A 79 -3.83 -4.24 -14.90
CA PHE A 79 -3.26 -3.93 -16.20
C PHE A 79 -3.14 -5.18 -17.07
N ALA A 80 -2.68 -6.30 -16.51
CA ALA A 80 -2.57 -7.58 -17.22
C ALA A 80 -3.95 -8.12 -17.65
N LEU A 81 -4.95 -8.07 -16.77
CA LEU A 81 -6.33 -8.47 -17.11
C LEU A 81 -6.93 -7.60 -18.22
N GLY A 82 -6.77 -6.28 -18.12
CA GLY A 82 -7.23 -5.34 -19.16
C GLY A 82 -6.51 -5.54 -20.49
N GLY A 83 -5.19 -5.74 -20.46
CA GLY A 83 -4.37 -6.03 -21.64
C GLY A 83 -4.78 -7.34 -22.31
N TYR A 84 -5.04 -8.39 -21.53
CA TYR A 84 -5.54 -9.66 -22.05
C TYR A 84 -6.93 -9.48 -22.68
N ALA A 85 -7.88 -8.84 -22.00
CA ALA A 85 -9.21 -8.60 -22.54
C ALA A 85 -9.18 -7.79 -23.85
N MET A 86 -8.33 -6.77 -23.92
CA MET A 86 -8.12 -5.98 -25.14
C MET A 86 -7.47 -6.82 -26.25
N GLY A 87 -6.46 -7.62 -25.93
CA GLY A 87 -5.84 -8.56 -26.88
C GLY A 87 -6.87 -9.53 -27.46
N MET A 88 -7.70 -10.13 -26.61
CA MET A 88 -8.79 -11.02 -27.01
C MET A 88 -9.81 -10.31 -27.92
N TYR A 89 -10.16 -9.06 -27.60
CA TYR A 89 -11.05 -8.25 -28.43
C TYR A 89 -10.45 -7.97 -29.81
N LEU A 90 -9.18 -7.60 -29.87
CA LEU A 90 -8.48 -7.35 -31.13
C LEU A 90 -8.36 -8.62 -31.99
N MET A 91 -8.09 -9.78 -31.37
CA MET A 91 -8.09 -11.06 -32.08
C MET A 91 -9.47 -11.40 -32.68
N ARG A 92 -10.57 -11.03 -32.01
CA ARG A 92 -11.92 -11.19 -32.56
C ARG A 92 -12.23 -10.22 -33.71
N GLN A 93 -11.63 -9.02 -33.73
CA GLN A 93 -11.81 -8.06 -34.82
C GLN A 93 -11.15 -8.48 -36.14
N ILE A 94 -10.18 -9.41 -36.11
CA ILE A 94 -9.61 -9.99 -37.32
C ILE A 94 -10.71 -10.72 -38.12
N GLY A 95 -11.51 -11.53 -37.42
CA GLY A 95 -12.70 -12.20 -37.94
C GLY A 95 -12.40 -13.07 -39.18
N PRO A 96 -13.12 -12.91 -40.30
CA PRO A 96 -12.93 -13.74 -41.49
C PRO A 96 -11.59 -13.53 -42.20
N ARG A 97 -10.83 -12.49 -41.83
CA ARG A 97 -9.48 -12.24 -42.35
C ARG A 97 -8.40 -13.06 -41.63
N GLY A 98 -8.79 -13.82 -40.63
CA GLY A 98 -7.92 -14.70 -39.85
C GLY A 98 -7.60 -16.00 -40.57
N VAL A 99 -6.58 -16.72 -40.11
CA VAL A 99 -6.15 -18.01 -40.66
C VAL A 99 -7.29 -19.04 -40.58
N TYR A 100 -8.03 -19.06 -39.47
CA TYR A 100 -9.19 -19.94 -39.32
C TYR A 100 -10.48 -19.38 -39.92
N GLY A 101 -10.50 -18.11 -40.37
CA GLY A 101 -11.66 -17.48 -41.01
C GLY A 101 -12.93 -17.41 -40.16
N ASN A 102 -12.86 -17.62 -38.84
CA ASN A 102 -14.03 -17.69 -37.97
C ASN A 102 -14.43 -16.28 -37.46
N PRO A 103 -15.67 -15.80 -37.71
CA PRO A 103 -16.07 -14.45 -37.34
C PRO A 103 -16.47 -14.28 -35.86
N VAL A 104 -16.60 -15.36 -35.09
CA VAL A 104 -17.10 -15.34 -33.70
C VAL A 104 -15.98 -15.57 -32.70
N LEU A 105 -15.08 -16.51 -32.98
CA LEU A 105 -14.01 -16.91 -32.07
C LEU A 105 -12.74 -16.09 -32.32
N PRO A 106 -11.94 -15.80 -31.27
CA PRO A 106 -10.62 -15.20 -31.42
C PRO A 106 -9.70 -16.11 -32.24
N ASP A 107 -8.94 -15.51 -33.14
CA ASP A 107 -7.92 -16.22 -33.91
C ASP A 107 -6.59 -16.23 -33.13
N PHE A 108 -6.01 -17.41 -32.92
CA PHE A 108 -4.81 -17.58 -32.09
C PHE A 108 -3.57 -18.04 -32.88
N MET A 109 -3.73 -18.45 -34.14
CA MET A 109 -2.65 -18.87 -35.04
C MET A 109 -3.11 -18.77 -36.49
#